data_AF-A0A414LZB8-F1
#
_entry.id   AF-A0A414LZB8-F1
#
_cell.length_a   1.000
_cell.length_b   1.000
_cell.length_c   1.000
_cell.angle_alpha   90.00
_cell.angle_beta   90.00
_cell.angle_gamma   90.00
#
_symmetry.space_group_name_H-M   'P 1'
#
loop_
_entity.id
_entity.type
_entity.pdbx_description
1 polymer ?
#
loop_
_entity_poly.entity_id
_entity_poly.type
_entity_poly.pdbx_seq_one_letter_code
_entity_poly.pdbx_strand_id
1 'polypeptide(L)'
;MKETKVYPQSEADQDFAKLLKNIRTEENVSLDQLAMGLMSASQLVKIENGERPINKNIRDRLLERLGIAKELYENLLDLCDFEEWDYKKKILSAIQNKKIEDAYRLLKEYKAHLRENDRINHQFILAMWGEVLKQEGASKEKIAECYRKAVILTIPDAEKVWSEKRPLSVLEMNLLLETIIYGNNMDYLHKCRVLMEYIDTGYYDEIMKAKIYPKIVYYYLKKQILFKEYWNVETQTENLKICEKAIDKLRDAGRTYYLVELLEIEIQILETMPEDAVTEHLEKNETDKINARELISVIKNLYAEYEVPAYMQDCTYFYQQKWIFSMKDVLRTRRAMFGLTQEQLCEGICSVKSLRRAEKGQTDMQRETLKKLLNRLGLSGQMQWSRLITSDREVIRMAEELADYINDRKFSVASKQLESLKSRIDLDIPQNKQYFLEKQALLEFEQGKVTREEFVKMEKEALECTLCAENLYRKENVYLTEREIICISNSWKGMEGKQKRESINLILRLYDYYALNNGLSQAISVYEIVTEAAVNELGNNGEHVRAEEIDRKSIKASLSCRRVWDIHYKIYDILWNEKKLMKKSGKRVSNNRMNTELKRCIIMSHYVKRYFYENVYKEKLS
;
A
#
# COMPACT_ATOMS: atom_id res chain seq x y z
N MET A 1 3.38 -14.09 -41.65
CA MET A 1 3.99 -14.10 -40.31
C MET A 1 4.19 -12.65 -39.91
N LYS A 2 3.43 -12.15 -38.93
CA LYS A 2 3.68 -10.81 -38.37
C LYS A 2 4.90 -10.92 -37.44
N GLU A 3 5.88 -10.05 -37.63
CA GLU A 3 7.07 -9.97 -36.77
C GLU A 3 6.62 -9.84 -35.32
N THR A 4 6.91 -10.86 -34.51
CA THR A 4 6.74 -10.77 -33.07
C THR A 4 7.83 -9.80 -32.60
N LYS A 5 7.46 -8.60 -32.16
CA LYS A 5 8.41 -7.60 -31.67
C LYS A 5 9.21 -8.24 -30.53
N VAL A 6 10.49 -8.50 -30.78
CA VAL A 6 11.40 -9.06 -29.77
C VAL A 6 11.79 -7.92 -28.85
N TYR A 7 11.40 -8.01 -27.58
CA TYR A 7 11.88 -7.07 -26.56
C TYR A 7 13.39 -7.32 -26.37
N PRO A 8 14.25 -6.32 -26.58
CA PRO A 8 15.69 -6.48 -26.43
C PRO A 8 16.03 -6.97 -25.02
N GLN A 9 16.99 -7.89 -24.93
CA GLN A 9 17.50 -8.38 -23.66
C GLN A 9 18.43 -7.32 -23.06
N SER A 10 18.03 -6.63 -21.99
CA SER A 10 19.00 -5.92 -21.17
C SER A 10 19.66 -6.91 -20.21
N GLU A 11 21.00 -6.98 -20.27
CA GLU A 11 21.86 -7.71 -19.32
C GLU A 11 21.94 -7.01 -17.95
N ALA A 12 21.19 -5.93 -17.74
CA ALA A 12 21.21 -5.17 -16.50
C ALA A 12 20.65 -6.00 -15.33
N ASP A 13 21.52 -6.76 -14.68
CA ASP A 13 21.30 -7.39 -13.38
C ASP A 13 21.24 -6.30 -12.28
N GLN A 14 20.21 -5.46 -12.37
CA GLN A 14 19.76 -4.57 -11.29
C GLN A 14 18.88 -5.38 -10.32
N ASP A 15 19.42 -6.51 -9.87
CA ASP A 15 18.70 -7.50 -9.08
C ASP A 15 18.38 -6.96 -7.68
N PHE A 16 17.27 -7.46 -7.11
CA PHE A 16 16.89 -7.24 -5.71
C PHE A 16 18.08 -7.44 -4.74
N ALA A 17 18.95 -8.41 -5.03
CA ALA A 17 20.17 -8.68 -4.28
C ALA A 17 21.11 -7.46 -4.19
N LYS A 18 21.30 -6.74 -5.31
CA LYS A 18 22.14 -5.55 -5.38
C LYS A 18 21.51 -4.39 -4.65
N LEU A 19 20.19 -4.20 -4.80
CA LEU A 19 19.44 -3.20 -4.04
C LEU A 19 19.60 -3.43 -2.54
N LEU A 20 19.36 -4.66 -2.07
CA LEU A 20 19.50 -5.04 -0.67
C LEU A 20 20.89 -4.73 -0.12
N LYS A 21 21.94 -5.10 -0.86
CA LYS A 21 23.33 -4.82 -0.49
C LYS A 21 23.61 -3.33 -0.38
N ASN A 22 23.19 -2.54 -1.38
CA ASN A 22 23.41 -1.10 -1.43
C ASN A 22 22.79 -0.40 -0.22
N ILE A 23 21.51 -0.64 0.05
CA ILE A 23 20.80 -0.03 1.18
C ILE A 23 21.45 -0.42 2.50
N ARG A 24 21.80 -1.71 2.67
CA ARG A 24 22.47 -2.20 3.88
C ARG A 24 23.79 -1.45 4.10
N THR A 25 24.59 -1.26 3.05
CA THR A 25 25.87 -0.55 3.15
C THR A 25 25.71 0.94 3.39
N GLU A 26 24.73 1.58 2.76
CA GLU A 26 24.40 3.01 2.96
C GLU A 26 24.01 3.28 4.42
N GLU A 27 23.21 2.38 5.01
CA GLU A 27 22.73 2.50 6.39
C GLU A 27 23.69 1.93 7.45
N ASN A 28 24.90 1.54 7.04
CA ASN A 28 25.92 0.96 7.93
C ASN A 28 25.42 -0.25 8.75
N VAL A 29 24.51 -1.05 8.18
CA VAL A 29 24.00 -2.25 8.82
C VAL A 29 24.92 -3.43 8.51
N SER A 30 25.43 -4.10 9.55
CA SER A 30 26.25 -5.30 9.34
C SER A 30 25.41 -6.49 8.83
N LEU A 31 26.07 -7.44 8.16
CA LEU A 31 25.44 -8.68 7.71
C LEU A 31 24.84 -9.46 8.89
N ASP A 32 25.53 -9.51 10.02
CA ASP A 32 25.04 -10.17 11.24
C ASP A 32 23.80 -9.50 11.80
N GLN A 33 23.78 -8.17 11.87
CA GLN A 33 22.59 -7.43 12.32
C GLN A 33 21.38 -7.67 11.42
N LEU A 34 21.56 -7.62 10.10
CA LEU A 34 20.45 -7.82 9.16
C LEU A 34 19.96 -9.27 9.15
N ALA A 35 20.87 -10.25 9.21
CA ALA A 35 20.55 -11.67 9.18
C ALA A 35 20.00 -12.21 10.51
N MET A 36 20.21 -11.49 11.62
CA MET A 36 19.90 -11.93 12.98
C MET A 36 18.51 -12.56 13.11
N GLY A 37 18.44 -13.79 13.62
CA GLY A 37 17.19 -14.52 13.82
C GLY A 37 16.59 -15.14 12.56
N LEU A 38 17.01 -14.71 11.35
CA LEU A 38 16.49 -15.20 10.07
C LEU A 38 17.41 -16.23 9.43
N MET A 39 18.72 -15.95 9.40
CA MET A 39 19.74 -16.79 8.77
C MET A 39 21.14 -16.44 9.31
N SER A 40 22.18 -17.13 8.83
CA SER A 40 23.58 -16.74 9.09
C SER A 40 24.05 -15.63 8.14
N ALA A 41 25.01 -14.80 8.58
CA ALA A 41 25.64 -13.79 7.72
C ALA A 41 26.20 -14.39 6.42
N SER A 42 26.80 -15.59 6.48
CA SER A 42 27.31 -16.30 5.29
C SER A 42 26.22 -16.61 4.26
N GLN A 43 25.00 -16.91 4.71
CA GLN A 43 23.87 -17.16 3.82
C GLN A 43 23.37 -15.86 3.21
N LEU A 44 23.35 -14.77 3.97
CA LEU A 44 22.99 -13.44 3.48
C LEU A 44 23.98 -12.94 2.41
N VAL A 45 25.29 -13.18 2.58
CA VAL A 45 26.30 -12.84 1.55
C VAL A 45 25.98 -13.50 0.21
N LYS A 46 25.63 -14.80 0.21
CA LYS A 46 25.25 -15.52 -1.01
C LYS A 46 23.99 -14.94 -1.66
N ILE A 47 23.07 -14.40 -0.85
CA ILE A 47 21.87 -13.71 -1.35
C ILE A 47 22.25 -12.37 -1.97
N GLU A 48 23.10 -11.57 -1.31
CA GLU A 48 23.59 -10.28 -1.84
C GLU A 48 24.42 -10.42 -3.12
N ASN A 49 25.05 -11.57 -3.32
CA ASN A 49 25.77 -11.92 -4.55
C ASN A 49 24.87 -12.55 -5.63
N GLY A 50 23.59 -12.78 -5.36
CA GLY A 50 22.66 -13.43 -6.30
C GLY A 50 22.86 -14.95 -6.47
N GLU A 51 23.74 -15.56 -5.68
CA GLU A 51 24.09 -16.99 -5.73
C GLU A 51 22.99 -17.89 -5.13
N ARG A 52 22.12 -17.31 -4.29
CA ARG A 52 21.06 -18.05 -3.60
C ARG A 52 19.70 -17.35 -3.75
N PRO A 53 18.65 -18.07 -4.19
CA PRO A 53 17.30 -17.52 -4.20
C PRO A 53 16.77 -17.34 -2.77
N ILE A 54 15.84 -16.40 -2.62
CA ILE A 54 15.21 -16.06 -1.35
C ILE A 54 13.69 -16.12 -1.50
N ASN A 55 13.05 -16.83 -0.58
CA ASN A 55 11.59 -16.90 -0.51
C ASN A 55 11.00 -15.52 -0.16
N LYS A 56 9.72 -15.33 -0.49
CA LYS A 56 9.06 -14.03 -0.35
C LYS A 56 9.12 -13.46 1.07
N ASN A 57 8.85 -14.27 2.09
CA ASN A 57 8.77 -13.77 3.47
C ASN A 57 10.10 -13.24 4.01
N ILE A 58 11.20 -13.94 3.71
CA ILE A 58 12.52 -13.50 4.16
C ILE A 58 12.88 -12.21 3.41
N ARG A 59 12.59 -12.12 2.11
CA ARG A 59 12.81 -10.92 1.30
C ARG A 59 12.06 -9.71 1.85
N ASP A 60 10.78 -9.87 2.18
CA ASP A 60 9.99 -8.82 2.84
C ASP A 60 10.60 -8.45 4.19
N ARG A 61 10.98 -9.43 5.01
CA ARG A 61 11.54 -9.14 6.34
C ARG A 61 12.86 -8.36 6.27
N LEU A 62 13.72 -8.68 5.30
CA LEU A 62 14.98 -7.98 5.07
C LEU A 62 14.72 -6.54 4.59
N LEU A 63 13.80 -6.33 3.64
CA LEU A 63 13.41 -5.00 3.20
C LEU A 63 12.83 -4.16 4.36
N GLU A 64 11.96 -4.76 5.17
CA GLU A 64 11.35 -4.06 6.30
C GLU A 64 12.38 -3.66 7.37
N ARG A 65 13.38 -4.50 7.65
CA ARG A 65 14.51 -4.15 8.53
C ARG A 65 15.41 -3.05 7.96
N LEU A 66 15.41 -2.90 6.64
CA LEU A 66 16.07 -1.81 5.92
C LEU A 66 15.13 -0.62 5.66
N GLY A 67 13.96 -0.59 6.29
CA GLY A 67 13.07 0.57 6.29
C GLY A 67 12.27 0.77 5.01
N ILE A 68 12.13 -0.28 4.18
CA ILE A 68 11.46 -0.21 2.87
C ILE A 68 10.14 -0.99 2.87
N ALA A 69 9.06 -0.31 2.52
CA ALA A 69 7.71 -0.82 2.36
C ALA A 69 7.62 -1.86 1.25
N LYS A 70 7.31 -3.10 1.64
CA LYS A 70 6.95 -4.18 0.72
C LYS A 70 5.74 -3.84 -0.14
N GLU A 71 4.89 -2.90 0.30
CA GLU A 71 3.71 -2.42 -0.41
C GLU A 71 4.01 -1.55 -1.63
N LEU A 72 5.29 -1.20 -1.86
CA LEU A 72 5.74 -0.45 -3.02
C LEU A 72 6.08 -1.36 -4.22
N TYR A 73 6.00 -2.68 -4.04
CA TYR A 73 6.46 -3.65 -5.02
C TYR A 73 5.32 -4.49 -5.60
N GLU A 74 5.40 -4.73 -6.90
CA GLU A 74 4.66 -5.81 -7.59
C GLU A 74 5.41 -7.13 -7.42
N ASN A 75 4.67 -8.24 -7.36
CA ASN A 75 5.21 -9.54 -6.97
C ASN A 75 4.68 -10.68 -7.85
N LEU A 76 5.59 -11.42 -8.46
CA LEU A 76 5.32 -12.70 -9.10
C LEU A 76 5.88 -13.81 -8.21
N LEU A 77 5.00 -14.71 -7.78
CA LEU A 77 5.36 -15.77 -6.85
C LEU A 77 5.46 -17.12 -7.58
N ASP A 78 6.46 -17.90 -7.19
CA ASP A 78 6.53 -19.32 -7.51
C ASP A 78 5.39 -20.10 -6.83
N LEU A 79 5.27 -21.40 -7.12
CA LEU A 79 4.16 -22.20 -6.60
C LEU A 79 4.13 -22.24 -5.07
N CYS A 80 5.29 -22.44 -4.45
CA CYS A 80 5.39 -22.57 -3.00
C CYS A 80 5.06 -21.24 -2.30
N ASP A 81 5.66 -20.13 -2.73
CA ASP A 81 5.44 -18.81 -2.16
C ASP A 81 3.97 -18.36 -2.37
N PHE A 82 3.37 -18.69 -3.52
CA PHE A 82 1.98 -18.33 -3.80
C PHE A 82 0.98 -19.12 -2.93
N GLU A 83 1.16 -20.44 -2.79
CA GLU A 83 0.31 -21.27 -1.93
C GLU A 83 0.38 -20.80 -0.49
N GLU A 84 1.59 -20.47 -0.02
CA GLU A 84 1.80 -19.98 1.33
C GLU A 84 1.15 -18.61 1.56
N TRP A 85 1.30 -17.68 0.62
CA TRP A 85 0.63 -16.38 0.65
C TRP A 85 -0.90 -16.52 0.66
N ASP A 86 -1.46 -17.35 -0.20
CA ASP A 86 -2.91 -17.58 -0.29
C ASP A 86 -3.46 -18.17 1.01
N TYR A 87 -2.70 -19.07 1.64
CA TYR A 87 -3.07 -19.66 2.92
C TYR A 87 -3.10 -18.60 4.05
N LYS A 88 -2.06 -17.76 4.15
CA LYS A 88 -2.04 -16.64 5.10
C LYS A 88 -3.17 -15.65 4.86
N LYS A 89 -3.48 -15.35 3.59
CA LYS A 89 -4.60 -14.47 3.22
C LYS A 89 -5.94 -15.00 3.74
N LYS A 90 -6.18 -16.31 3.67
CA LYS A 90 -7.39 -16.96 4.23
C LYS A 90 -7.46 -16.79 5.75
N ILE A 91 -6.36 -17.01 6.45
CA ILE A 91 -6.27 -16.80 7.92
C ILE A 91 -6.59 -15.36 8.29
N LEU A 92 -5.94 -14.39 7.63
CA LEU A 92 -6.16 -12.96 7.87
C LEU A 92 -7.63 -12.58 7.63
N SER A 93 -8.22 -13.08 6.55
CA SER A 93 -9.64 -12.84 6.22
C SER A 93 -10.58 -13.42 7.28
N ALA A 94 -10.31 -14.62 7.82
CA ALA A 94 -11.12 -15.20 8.88
C ALA A 94 -11.08 -14.34 10.16
N ILE A 95 -9.90 -13.86 10.55
CA ILE A 95 -9.71 -13.00 11.73
C ILE A 95 -10.41 -11.63 11.55
N GLN A 96 -10.22 -10.98 10.40
CA GLN A 96 -10.85 -9.69 10.08
C GLN A 96 -12.38 -9.77 10.12
N ASN A 97 -12.93 -10.90 9.64
CA ASN A 97 -14.37 -11.14 9.62
C ASN A 97 -14.89 -11.77 10.93
N LYS A 98 -14.07 -11.85 11.99
CA LYS A 98 -14.41 -12.44 13.30
C LYS A 98 -14.95 -13.88 13.21
N LYS A 99 -14.50 -14.65 12.21
CA LYS A 99 -14.83 -16.08 12.05
C LYS A 99 -13.85 -16.93 12.84
N ILE A 100 -14.03 -16.97 14.15
CA ILE A 100 -13.08 -17.57 15.12
C ILE A 100 -12.79 -19.06 14.84
N GLU A 101 -13.83 -19.86 14.58
CA GLU A 101 -13.68 -21.30 14.31
C GLU A 101 -12.87 -21.56 13.04
N ASP A 102 -13.15 -20.81 11.97
CA ASP A 102 -12.41 -20.87 10.71
C ASP A 102 -10.94 -20.48 10.93
N ALA A 103 -10.69 -19.41 11.69
CA ALA A 103 -9.34 -18.97 12.00
C ALA A 103 -8.55 -20.06 12.74
N TYR A 104 -9.14 -20.70 13.76
CA TYR A 104 -8.47 -21.80 14.48
C TYR A 104 -8.17 -23.01 13.59
N ARG A 105 -9.14 -23.42 12.75
CA ARG A 105 -8.95 -24.53 11.81
C ARG A 105 -7.79 -24.24 10.87
N LEU A 106 -7.82 -23.08 10.19
CA LEU A 106 -6.79 -22.68 9.25
C LEU A 106 -5.40 -22.54 9.92
N LEU A 107 -5.33 -22.00 11.14
CA LEU A 107 -4.07 -21.89 11.88
C LEU A 107 -3.47 -23.25 12.24
N LYS A 108 -4.31 -24.21 12.67
CA LYS A 108 -3.88 -25.58 12.97
C LYS A 108 -3.41 -26.32 11.73
N GLU A 109 -4.18 -26.25 10.65
CA GLU A 109 -3.82 -26.85 9.37
C GLU A 109 -2.52 -26.25 8.85
N TYR A 110 -2.38 -24.93 8.83
CA TYR A 110 -1.16 -24.29 8.31
C TYR A 110 0.06 -24.68 9.15
N LYS A 111 -0.04 -24.66 10.49
CA LYS A 111 1.05 -25.09 11.37
C LYS A 111 1.49 -26.54 11.11
N ALA A 112 0.58 -27.45 10.80
CA ALA A 112 0.91 -28.86 10.54
C ALA A 112 1.79 -29.06 9.30
N HIS A 113 1.83 -28.09 8.38
CA HIS A 113 2.64 -28.13 7.16
C HIS A 113 3.99 -27.41 7.30
N LEU A 114 4.25 -26.73 8.43
CA LEU A 114 5.47 -25.95 8.62
C LEU A 114 6.64 -26.83 9.07
N ARG A 115 7.83 -26.53 8.55
CA ARG A 115 9.10 -27.12 9.03
C ARG A 115 9.52 -26.43 10.32
N GLU A 116 10.10 -27.16 11.26
CA GLU A 116 10.52 -26.61 12.57
C GLU A 116 11.41 -25.35 12.48
N ASN A 117 12.26 -25.27 11.44
CA ASN A 117 13.16 -24.14 11.25
C ASN A 117 12.52 -22.93 10.53
N ASP A 118 11.24 -22.99 10.18
CA ASP A 118 10.51 -21.92 9.50
C ASP A 118 10.04 -20.84 10.49
N ARG A 119 11.01 -20.08 11.01
CA ARG A 119 10.81 -19.12 12.09
C ARG A 119 9.78 -18.04 11.77
N ILE A 120 9.77 -17.54 10.53
CA ILE A 120 8.85 -16.45 10.12
C ILE A 120 7.40 -16.96 10.11
N ASN A 121 7.15 -18.16 9.58
CA ASN A 121 5.80 -18.70 9.53
C ASN A 121 5.30 -19.14 10.91
N HIS A 122 6.19 -19.68 11.75
CA HIS A 122 5.86 -19.93 13.16
C HIS A 122 5.53 -18.65 13.92
N GLN A 123 6.27 -17.56 13.68
CA GLN A 123 5.97 -16.24 14.25
C GLN A 123 4.59 -15.75 13.80
N PHE A 124 4.27 -15.87 12.51
CA PHE A 124 2.96 -15.51 11.97
C PHE A 124 1.84 -16.28 12.68
N ILE A 125 1.96 -17.59 12.80
CA ILE A 125 0.97 -18.44 13.50
C ILE A 125 0.75 -17.96 14.94
N LEU A 126 1.82 -17.75 15.70
CA LEU A 126 1.73 -17.31 17.10
C LEU A 126 1.12 -15.91 17.23
N ALA A 127 1.47 -14.99 16.32
CA ALA A 127 0.89 -13.66 16.29
C ALA A 127 -0.62 -13.71 16.00
N MET A 128 -1.05 -14.53 15.04
CA MET A 128 -2.45 -14.70 14.68
C MET A 128 -3.26 -15.43 15.75
N TRP A 129 -2.67 -16.41 16.46
CA TRP A 129 -3.29 -16.96 17.66
C TRP A 129 -3.48 -15.92 18.76
N GLY A 130 -2.50 -15.02 18.94
CA GLY A 130 -2.66 -13.87 19.82
C GLY A 130 -3.87 -13.01 19.45
N GLU A 131 -4.07 -12.72 18.16
CA GLU A 131 -5.24 -11.97 17.69
C GLU A 131 -6.56 -12.71 17.94
N VAL A 132 -6.61 -14.02 17.72
CA VAL A 132 -7.81 -14.82 18.02
C VAL A 132 -8.12 -14.81 19.53
N LEU A 133 -7.11 -15.00 20.37
CA LEU A 133 -7.27 -14.95 21.84
C LEU A 133 -7.77 -13.58 22.33
N LYS A 134 -7.35 -12.47 21.69
CA LYS A 134 -7.89 -11.13 21.98
C LYS A 134 -9.37 -11.05 21.66
N GLN A 135 -9.79 -11.56 20.50
CA GLN A 135 -11.20 -11.53 20.09
C GLN A 135 -12.10 -12.38 20.99
N GLU A 136 -11.57 -13.45 21.58
CA GLU A 136 -12.24 -14.29 22.57
C GLU A 136 -12.24 -13.72 24.00
N GLY A 137 -11.56 -12.59 24.23
CA GLY A 137 -11.45 -12.00 25.57
C GLY A 137 -10.61 -12.84 26.54
N ALA A 138 -9.60 -13.58 26.03
CA ALA A 138 -8.72 -14.38 26.87
C ALA A 138 -7.91 -13.52 27.87
N SER A 139 -7.43 -14.17 28.94
CA SER A 139 -6.59 -13.54 29.96
C SER A 139 -5.31 -12.94 29.35
N LYS A 140 -4.86 -11.80 29.88
CA LYS A 140 -3.64 -11.10 29.40
C LYS A 140 -2.41 -12.00 29.40
N GLU A 141 -2.28 -12.89 30.38
CA GLU A 141 -1.15 -13.81 30.54
C GLU A 141 -1.03 -14.76 29.35
N LYS A 142 -2.15 -15.35 28.91
CA LYS A 142 -2.22 -16.23 27.74
C LYS A 142 -1.84 -15.49 26.45
N ILE A 143 -2.37 -14.28 26.27
CA ILE A 143 -2.07 -13.43 25.12
C ILE A 143 -0.57 -13.06 25.11
N ALA A 144 -0.03 -12.64 26.26
CA ALA A 144 1.37 -12.30 26.41
C ALA A 144 2.32 -13.48 26.18
N GLU A 145 1.92 -14.70 26.57
CA GLU A 145 2.69 -15.91 26.28
C GLU A 145 2.82 -16.15 24.77
N CYS A 146 1.74 -16.01 24.01
CA CYS A 146 1.76 -16.14 22.55
C CYS A 146 2.73 -15.14 21.91
N TYR A 147 2.66 -13.86 22.27
CA TYR A 147 3.55 -12.85 21.69
C TYR A 147 5.00 -13.00 22.12
N ARG A 148 5.27 -13.36 23.39
CA ARG A 148 6.66 -13.64 23.84
C ARG A 148 7.28 -14.78 23.03
N LYS A 149 6.54 -15.86 22.78
CA LYS A 149 6.99 -16.95 21.91
C LYS A 149 7.20 -16.49 20.46
N ALA A 150 6.35 -15.59 19.95
CA ALA A 150 6.47 -15.06 18.59
C ALA A 150 7.71 -14.17 18.40
N VAL A 151 8.01 -13.32 19.39
CA VAL A 151 9.14 -12.37 19.38
C VAL A 151 10.48 -13.10 19.24
N ILE A 152 10.73 -14.11 20.09
CA ILE A 152 12.03 -14.79 20.15
C ILE A 152 12.39 -15.58 18.89
N LEU A 153 11.41 -15.85 18.00
CA LEU A 153 11.64 -16.56 16.76
C LEU A 153 12.45 -15.76 15.75
N THR A 154 12.28 -14.44 15.69
CA THR A 154 13.03 -13.58 14.74
C THR A 154 13.87 -12.50 15.42
N ILE A 155 13.65 -12.26 16.72
CA ILE A 155 14.47 -11.37 17.54
C ILE A 155 15.13 -12.19 18.68
N PRO A 156 16.23 -12.89 18.41
CA PRO A 156 17.05 -13.49 19.45
C PRO A 156 17.51 -12.43 20.46
N ASP A 157 17.53 -12.78 21.75
CA ASP A 157 17.84 -11.86 22.85
C ASP A 157 16.99 -10.59 22.82
N ALA A 158 15.67 -10.72 22.65
CA ALA A 158 14.75 -9.58 22.48
C ALA A 158 14.87 -8.48 23.55
N GLU A 159 15.24 -8.82 24.78
CA GLU A 159 15.46 -7.83 25.85
C GLU A 159 16.62 -6.85 25.55
N LYS A 160 17.61 -7.24 24.74
CA LYS A 160 18.71 -6.34 24.37
C LYS A 160 18.25 -5.21 23.46
N VAL A 161 17.08 -5.32 22.81
CA VAL A 161 16.53 -4.25 21.94
C VAL A 161 16.32 -2.94 22.71
N TRP A 162 16.09 -3.02 24.03
CA TRP A 162 15.82 -1.84 24.85
C TRP A 162 17.06 -1.00 25.14
N SER A 163 18.26 -1.55 24.95
CA SER A 163 19.54 -0.87 25.19
C SER A 163 20.46 -0.84 23.96
N GLU A 164 20.26 -1.74 22.98
CA GLU A 164 21.08 -1.88 21.79
C GLU A 164 20.25 -1.68 20.51
N LYS A 165 20.64 -0.72 19.66
CA LYS A 165 19.99 -0.50 18.36
C LYS A 165 20.23 -1.70 17.44
N ARG A 166 19.14 -2.27 16.90
CA ARG A 166 19.15 -3.39 15.96
C ARG A 166 18.15 -3.14 14.82
N PRO A 167 18.38 -3.62 13.59
CA PRO A 167 17.38 -3.51 12.52
C PRO A 167 16.11 -4.32 12.87
N LEU A 168 14.95 -3.66 12.88
CA LEU A 168 13.66 -4.26 13.22
C LEU A 168 12.66 -3.97 12.12
N SER A 169 11.98 -5.01 11.65
CA SER A 169 10.81 -4.80 10.81
C SER A 169 9.64 -4.22 11.61
N VAL A 170 8.68 -3.60 10.91
CA VAL A 170 7.43 -3.11 11.51
C VAL A 170 6.66 -4.23 12.23
N LEU A 171 6.69 -5.45 11.68
CA LEU A 171 6.10 -6.63 12.31
C LEU A 171 6.79 -7.00 13.63
N GLU A 172 8.12 -6.90 13.69
CA GLU A 172 8.90 -7.14 14.91
C GLU A 172 8.63 -6.08 15.98
N MET A 173 8.58 -4.81 15.60
CA MET A 173 8.19 -3.72 16.51
C MET A 173 6.79 -3.92 17.05
N ASN A 174 5.85 -4.34 16.20
CA ASN A 174 4.50 -4.66 16.64
C ASN A 174 4.53 -5.78 17.69
N LEU A 175 5.24 -6.87 17.46
CA LEU A 175 5.31 -7.98 18.42
C LEU A 175 5.94 -7.56 19.75
N LEU A 176 7.00 -6.75 19.72
CA LEU A 176 7.58 -6.16 20.93
C LEU A 176 6.55 -5.29 21.66
N LEU A 177 5.82 -4.42 20.95
CA LEU A 177 4.76 -3.61 21.53
C LEU A 177 3.64 -4.47 22.16
N GLU A 178 3.22 -5.55 21.49
CA GLU A 178 2.23 -6.50 22.02
C GLU A 178 2.72 -7.15 23.33
N THR A 179 3.99 -7.51 23.43
CA THR A 179 4.55 -8.01 24.70
C THR A 179 4.54 -6.96 25.81
N ILE A 180 4.69 -5.67 25.48
CA ILE A 180 4.58 -4.57 26.45
C ILE A 180 3.13 -4.40 26.92
N ILE A 181 2.16 -4.43 25.99
CA ILE A 181 0.74 -4.18 26.28
C ILE A 181 0.14 -5.26 27.17
N TYR A 182 0.47 -6.53 26.89
CA TYR A 182 -0.11 -7.68 27.59
C TYR A 182 0.79 -8.24 28.69
N GLY A 183 2.05 -7.84 28.74
CA GLY A 183 2.98 -8.19 29.82
C GLY A 183 2.75 -7.36 31.09
N ASN A 184 3.43 -7.77 32.17
CA ASN A 184 3.48 -7.03 33.42
C ASN A 184 4.80 -6.24 33.50
N ASN A 185 4.91 -5.18 32.70
CA ASN A 185 6.14 -4.41 32.53
C ASN A 185 6.13 -3.14 33.37
N MET A 186 7.00 -3.08 34.39
CA MET A 186 7.21 -1.87 35.21
C MET A 186 7.80 -0.71 34.40
N ASP A 187 8.47 -1.01 33.29
CA ASP A 187 9.14 -0.08 32.37
C ASP A 187 8.30 0.23 31.11
N TYR A 188 6.99 0.01 31.15
CA TYR A 188 6.05 0.18 30.03
C TYR A 188 6.27 1.47 29.23
N LEU A 189 6.23 2.62 29.93
CA LEU A 189 6.31 3.94 29.30
C LEU A 189 7.69 4.17 28.65
N HIS A 190 8.75 3.70 29.31
CA HIS A 190 10.12 3.77 28.80
C HIS A 190 10.27 2.95 27.51
N LYS A 191 9.82 1.69 27.51
CA LYS A 191 9.90 0.83 26.32
C LYS A 191 9.09 1.37 25.14
N CYS A 192 7.92 1.96 25.39
CA CYS A 192 7.18 2.66 24.34
C CYS A 192 7.98 3.85 23.77
N ARG A 193 8.64 4.65 24.62
CA ARG A 193 9.53 5.74 24.15
C ARG A 193 10.69 5.24 23.31
N VAL A 194 11.33 4.14 23.72
CA VAL A 194 12.39 3.50 22.92
C VAL A 194 11.89 3.13 21.52
N LEU A 195 10.69 2.54 21.39
CA LEU A 195 10.13 2.22 20.08
C LEU A 195 9.76 3.46 19.26
N MET A 196 9.28 4.54 19.89
CA MET A 196 9.00 5.80 19.19
C MET A 196 10.28 6.44 18.65
N GLU A 197 11.31 6.56 19.49
CA GLU A 197 12.62 7.09 19.12
C GLU A 197 13.28 6.26 18.03
N TYR A 198 13.14 4.94 18.09
CA TYR A 198 13.66 4.02 17.08
C TYR A 198 13.09 4.32 15.68
N ILE A 199 11.79 4.63 15.59
CA ILE A 199 11.13 4.97 14.32
C ILE A 199 11.53 6.37 13.86
N ASP A 200 11.59 7.34 14.77
CA ASP A 200 11.89 8.73 14.43
C ASP A 200 13.34 8.96 14.01
N THR A 201 14.28 8.22 14.60
CA THR A 201 15.73 8.28 14.27
C THR A 201 16.14 7.24 13.24
N GLY A 202 15.19 6.42 12.77
CA GLY A 202 15.41 5.36 11.78
C GLY A 202 15.20 5.84 10.34
N TYR A 203 15.69 5.04 9.40
CA TYR A 203 15.59 5.28 7.95
C TYR A 203 14.30 4.70 7.33
N TYR A 204 13.22 4.61 8.11
CA TYR A 204 11.93 4.06 7.69
C TYR A 204 11.18 5.04 6.77
N ASP A 205 10.56 4.53 5.71
CA ASP A 205 9.66 5.31 4.88
C ASP A 205 8.38 5.73 5.63
N GLU A 206 7.67 6.72 5.05
CA GLU A 206 6.47 7.29 5.66
C GLU A 206 5.30 6.30 5.76
N ILE A 207 5.22 5.32 4.86
CA ILE A 207 4.18 4.28 4.91
C ILE A 207 4.40 3.39 6.14
N MET A 208 5.63 2.99 6.42
CA MET A 208 5.99 2.21 7.60
C MET A 208 5.75 2.99 8.88
N LYS A 209 6.24 4.23 8.94
CA LYS A 209 6.03 5.13 10.08
C LYS A 209 4.55 5.23 10.43
N ALA A 210 3.70 5.51 9.44
CA ALA A 210 2.26 5.62 9.62
C ALA A 210 1.57 4.31 10.06
N LYS A 211 2.17 3.14 9.80
CA LYS A 211 1.60 1.84 10.20
C LYS A 211 1.79 1.51 11.68
N ILE A 212 2.96 1.84 12.26
CA ILE A 212 3.34 1.41 13.61
C ILE A 212 3.44 2.54 14.62
N TYR A 213 3.93 3.72 14.23
CA TYR A 213 4.11 4.84 15.15
C TYR A 213 2.80 5.27 15.83
N PRO A 214 1.67 5.43 15.10
CA PRO A 214 0.40 5.80 15.72
C PRO A 214 -0.11 4.78 16.74
N LYS A 215 0.15 3.49 16.48
CA LYS A 215 -0.20 2.42 17.41
C LYS A 215 0.62 2.54 18.71
N ILE A 216 1.94 2.71 18.62
CA ILE A 216 2.80 2.88 19.80
C ILE A 216 2.35 4.09 20.62
N VAL A 217 2.13 5.23 19.94
CA VAL A 217 1.68 6.47 20.58
C VAL A 217 0.33 6.30 21.27
N TYR A 218 -0.64 5.66 20.62
CA TYR A 218 -1.94 5.37 21.22
C TYR A 218 -1.79 4.62 22.54
N TYR A 219 -1.02 3.53 22.56
CA TYR A 219 -0.82 2.73 23.76
C TYR A 219 0.01 3.46 24.84
N TYR A 220 1.01 4.24 24.45
CA TYR A 220 1.76 5.12 25.35
C TYR A 220 0.84 6.15 26.03
N LEU A 221 0.09 6.93 25.25
CA LEU A 221 -0.77 8.00 25.75
C LEU A 221 -1.95 7.45 26.55
N LYS A 222 -2.53 6.32 26.13
CA LYS A 222 -3.56 5.61 26.90
C LYS A 222 -3.07 5.23 28.30
N LYS A 223 -1.79 4.85 28.44
CA LYS A 223 -1.18 4.57 29.75
C LYS A 223 -0.89 5.87 30.52
N GLN A 224 -0.38 6.90 29.85
CA GLN A 224 -0.08 8.20 30.46
C GLN A 224 -1.33 8.87 31.06
N ILE A 225 -2.47 8.79 30.39
CA ILE A 225 -3.74 9.40 30.85
C ILE A 225 -4.19 8.83 32.22
N LEU A 226 -3.81 7.59 32.56
CA LEU A 226 -4.10 7.04 33.88
C LEU A 226 -3.39 7.79 35.02
N PHE A 227 -2.36 8.57 34.71
CA PHE A 227 -1.57 9.37 35.65
C PHE A 227 -1.78 10.88 35.42
N LYS A 228 -2.88 11.28 34.77
CA LYS A 228 -3.15 12.68 34.41
C LYS A 228 -3.21 13.65 35.59
N GLU A 229 -3.53 13.16 36.79
CA GLU A 229 -3.54 13.95 38.03
C GLU A 229 -2.15 14.47 38.43
N TYR A 230 -1.08 13.85 37.91
CA TYR A 230 0.31 14.25 38.14
C TYR A 230 0.88 15.09 37.00
N TRP A 231 0.08 15.42 35.98
CA TRP A 231 0.58 16.21 34.85
C TRP A 231 0.75 17.67 35.25
N ASN A 232 1.91 18.22 34.89
CA ASN A 232 2.13 19.66 34.80
C ASN A 232 1.98 20.12 33.35
N VAL A 233 2.04 21.44 33.12
CA VAL A 233 1.94 22.06 31.80
C VAL A 233 2.97 21.46 30.81
N GLU A 234 4.18 21.16 31.26
CA GLU A 234 5.24 20.58 30.44
C GLU A 234 4.88 19.16 29.97
N THR A 235 4.45 18.29 30.88
CA THR A 235 4.06 16.90 30.59
C THR A 235 2.85 16.84 29.66
N GLN A 236 1.86 17.71 29.91
CA GLN A 236 0.69 17.85 29.04
C GLN A 236 1.10 18.30 27.63
N THR A 237 1.95 19.33 27.54
CA THR A 237 2.46 19.84 26.26
C THR A 237 3.28 18.79 25.51
N GLU A 238 4.11 18.01 26.21
CA GLU A 238 4.88 16.91 25.62
C GLU A 238 3.94 15.82 25.07
N ASN A 239 2.94 15.39 25.85
CA ASN A 239 1.98 14.39 25.42
C ASN A 239 1.13 14.86 24.24
N LEU A 240 0.73 16.13 24.20
CA LEU A 240 0.02 16.72 23.06
C LEU A 240 0.88 16.69 21.80
N LYS A 241 2.14 17.16 21.87
CA LYS A 241 3.08 17.11 20.74
C LYS A 241 3.31 15.69 20.22
N ILE A 242 3.40 14.71 21.11
CA ILE A 242 3.53 13.30 20.74
C ILE A 242 2.28 12.83 19.98
N CYS A 243 1.08 13.23 20.43
CA CYS A 243 -0.19 12.92 19.76
C CYS A 243 -0.29 13.57 18.38
N GLU A 244 -0.06 14.89 18.30
CA GLU A 244 -0.06 15.67 17.05
C GLU A 244 0.88 15.06 16.02
N LYS A 245 2.10 14.69 16.43
CA LYS A 245 3.09 14.04 15.56
C LYS A 245 2.61 12.69 15.02
N ALA A 246 1.85 11.92 15.80
CA ALA A 246 1.28 10.66 15.33
C ALA A 246 0.17 10.90 14.29
N ILE A 247 -0.68 11.89 14.54
CA ILE A 247 -1.74 12.32 13.61
C ILE A 247 -1.12 12.84 12.31
N ASP A 248 -0.04 13.62 12.37
CA ASP A 248 0.66 14.13 11.19
C ASP A 248 1.27 13.02 10.33
N LYS A 249 1.87 11.98 10.92
CA LYS A 249 2.36 10.82 10.15
C LYS A 249 1.21 10.10 9.43
N LEU A 250 0.05 9.99 10.07
CA LEU A 250 -1.15 9.41 9.43
C LEU A 250 -1.65 10.30 8.29
N ARG A 251 -1.67 11.61 8.55
CA ARG A 251 -2.07 12.65 7.63
C ARG A 251 -1.26 12.60 6.33
N ASP A 252 0.06 12.59 6.46
CA ASP A 252 1.01 12.60 5.35
C ASP A 252 0.95 11.31 4.51
N ALA A 253 0.64 10.17 5.14
CA ALA A 253 0.49 8.90 4.45
C ALA A 253 -0.95 8.65 3.90
N GLY A 254 -1.90 9.55 4.15
CA GLY A 254 -3.31 9.35 3.82
C GLY A 254 -3.93 8.12 4.52
N ARG A 255 -3.58 7.93 5.79
CA ARG A 255 -3.96 6.78 6.62
C ARG A 255 -4.82 7.18 7.81
N THR A 256 -5.50 6.19 8.37
CA THR A 256 -6.40 6.36 9.54
C THR A 256 -6.19 5.28 10.61
N TYR A 257 -5.04 4.60 10.63
CA TYR A 257 -4.72 3.62 11.67
C TYR A 257 -4.70 4.30 13.05
N TYR A 258 -5.52 3.84 13.99
CA TYR A 258 -5.66 4.43 15.34
C TYR A 258 -6.04 5.93 15.35
N LEU A 259 -6.50 6.50 14.23
CA LEU A 259 -6.76 7.93 14.13
C LEU A 259 -7.91 8.37 15.05
N VAL A 260 -9.00 7.61 15.06
CA VAL A 260 -10.17 7.92 15.89
C VAL A 260 -9.77 7.89 17.37
N GLU A 261 -9.01 6.87 17.77
CA GLU A 261 -8.49 6.71 19.12
C GLU A 261 -7.54 7.85 19.52
N LEU A 262 -6.69 8.30 18.60
CA LEU A 262 -5.76 9.40 18.84
C LEU A 262 -6.48 10.75 18.93
N LEU A 263 -7.47 11.02 18.08
CA LEU A 263 -8.28 12.24 18.17
C LEU A 263 -9.05 12.31 19.50
N GLU A 264 -9.55 11.18 20.01
CA GLU A 264 -10.18 11.12 21.34
C GLU A 264 -9.19 11.41 22.47
N ILE A 265 -7.95 10.93 22.34
CA ILE A 265 -6.87 11.22 23.29
C ILE A 265 -6.46 12.69 23.21
N GLU A 266 -6.34 13.26 22.02
CA GLU A 266 -6.01 14.67 21.79
C GLU A 266 -7.05 15.58 22.47
N ILE A 267 -8.34 15.32 22.25
CA ILE A 267 -9.44 16.04 22.92
C ILE A 267 -9.31 15.94 24.44
N GLN A 268 -9.06 14.74 24.99
CA GLN A 268 -8.89 14.55 26.44
C GLN A 268 -7.69 15.33 26.99
N ILE A 269 -6.56 15.35 26.27
CA ILE A 269 -5.38 16.12 26.68
C ILE A 269 -5.71 17.61 26.71
N LEU A 270 -6.37 18.14 25.68
CA LEU A 270 -6.76 19.55 25.56
C LEU A 270 -7.78 19.96 26.64
N GLU A 271 -8.67 19.05 27.06
CA GLU A 271 -9.66 19.30 28.11
C GLU A 271 -9.08 19.29 29.53
N THR A 272 -7.85 18.80 29.73
CA THR A 272 -7.21 18.67 31.05
C THR A 272 -6.42 19.94 31.43
N MET A 273 -6.58 21.07 30.73
CA MET A 273 -5.80 22.29 30.98
C MET A 273 -5.99 22.88 32.39
N PRO A 274 -4.90 23.24 33.10
CA PRO A 274 -4.95 24.07 34.30
C PRO A 274 -5.45 25.49 33.97
N GLU A 275 -6.12 26.14 34.94
CA GLU A 275 -6.70 27.50 34.80
C GLU A 275 -5.66 28.60 34.48
N ASP A 276 -4.36 28.33 34.71
CA ASP A 276 -3.26 29.31 34.61
C ASP A 276 -2.56 29.38 33.23
N ALA A 277 -3.15 28.82 32.17
CA ALA A 277 -2.54 28.82 30.83
C ALA A 277 -2.60 30.21 30.15
N VAL A 278 -1.53 30.56 29.41
CA VAL A 278 -1.43 31.82 28.64
C VAL A 278 -2.55 31.91 27.59
N THR A 279 -3.17 33.09 27.44
CA THR A 279 -4.33 33.34 26.54
C THR A 279 -4.14 32.83 25.10
N GLU A 280 -2.95 32.98 24.52
CA GLU A 280 -2.64 32.51 23.16
C GLU A 280 -2.70 30.97 23.03
N HIS A 281 -2.28 30.25 24.08
CA HIS A 281 -2.41 28.80 24.12
C HIS A 281 -3.88 28.37 24.22
N LEU A 282 -4.71 29.12 24.95
CA LEU A 282 -6.14 28.82 25.08
C LEU A 282 -6.88 28.93 23.74
N GLU A 283 -6.62 29.98 22.95
CA GLU A 283 -7.27 30.17 21.65
C GLU A 283 -6.87 29.10 20.62
N LYS A 284 -5.56 28.78 20.55
CA LYS A 284 -5.06 27.71 19.68
C LYS A 284 -5.67 26.37 20.08
N ASN A 285 -5.66 26.05 21.38
CA ASN A 285 -6.17 24.77 21.88
C ASN A 285 -7.68 24.62 21.68
N GLU A 286 -8.45 25.71 21.80
CA GLU A 286 -9.88 25.67 21.50
C GLU A 286 -10.12 25.37 20.01
N THR A 287 -9.34 26.00 19.13
CA THR A 287 -9.38 25.77 17.68
C THR A 287 -9.02 24.33 17.34
N ASP A 288 -7.92 23.82 17.89
CA ASP A 288 -7.46 22.44 17.67
C ASP A 288 -8.49 21.43 18.18
N LYS A 289 -9.12 21.69 19.34
CA LYS A 289 -10.20 20.87 19.89
C LYS A 289 -11.44 20.86 18.99
N ILE A 290 -11.84 22.01 18.44
CA ILE A 290 -12.96 22.09 17.48
C ILE A 290 -12.62 21.27 16.23
N ASN A 291 -11.43 21.47 15.66
CA ASN A 291 -10.97 20.74 14.47
C ASN A 291 -10.95 19.22 14.71
N ALA A 292 -10.43 18.77 15.85
CA ALA A 292 -10.41 17.36 16.22
C ALA A 292 -11.82 16.77 16.34
N ARG A 293 -12.77 17.51 16.96
CA ARG A 293 -14.18 17.11 17.09
C ARG A 293 -14.92 17.06 15.76
N GLU A 294 -14.63 17.98 14.84
CA GLU A 294 -15.20 17.94 13.50
C GLU A 294 -14.65 16.76 12.69
N LEU A 295 -13.33 16.55 12.71
CA LEU A 295 -12.68 15.45 11.99
C LEU A 295 -13.15 14.09 12.50
N ILE A 296 -13.19 13.87 13.82
CA ILE A 296 -13.66 12.60 14.38
C ILE A 296 -15.11 12.33 14.02
N SER A 297 -15.97 13.35 14.00
CA SER A 297 -17.38 13.23 13.60
C SER A 297 -17.50 12.82 12.13
N VAL A 298 -16.81 13.51 11.22
CA VAL A 298 -16.80 13.17 9.79
C VAL A 298 -16.29 11.76 9.55
N ILE A 299 -15.19 11.37 10.19
CA ILE A 299 -14.61 10.04 10.03
C ILE A 299 -15.55 8.97 10.57
N LYS A 300 -16.05 9.09 11.81
CA LYS A 300 -16.99 8.09 12.38
C LYS A 300 -18.24 7.93 11.52
N ASN A 301 -18.83 9.04 11.06
CA ASN A 301 -20.01 9.00 10.19
C ASN A 301 -19.71 8.32 8.86
N LEU A 302 -18.57 8.62 8.25
CA LEU A 302 -18.15 8.01 6.99
C LEU A 302 -17.92 6.50 7.15
N TYR A 303 -17.22 6.07 8.20
CA TYR A 303 -17.02 4.65 8.48
C TYR A 303 -18.34 3.92 8.73
N ALA A 304 -19.26 4.53 9.47
CA ALA A 304 -20.60 3.99 9.72
C ALA A 304 -21.45 3.88 8.43
N GLU A 305 -21.43 4.91 7.58
CA GLU A 305 -22.15 4.95 6.29
C GLU A 305 -21.78 3.77 5.38
N TYR A 306 -20.51 3.35 5.42
CA TYR A 306 -19.99 2.27 4.58
C TYR A 306 -19.86 0.92 5.31
N GLU A 307 -20.40 0.82 6.52
CA GLU A 307 -20.40 -0.40 7.36
C GLU A 307 -18.99 -0.91 7.68
N VAL A 308 -18.03 0.00 7.85
CA VAL A 308 -16.66 -0.31 8.25
C VAL A 308 -16.45 0.15 9.70
N PRO A 309 -15.88 -0.68 10.59
CA PRO A 309 -15.62 -0.24 11.97
C PRO A 309 -14.66 0.95 12.03
N ALA A 310 -15.07 2.05 12.68
CA ALA A 310 -14.24 3.25 12.81
C ALA A 310 -12.96 2.98 13.62
N TYR A 311 -13.07 2.26 14.73
CA TYR A 311 -11.95 1.88 15.60
C TYR A 311 -11.13 0.72 15.03
N MET A 312 -9.84 0.68 15.35
CA MET A 312 -8.97 -0.46 15.04
C MET A 312 -9.42 -1.69 15.83
N GLN A 313 -9.48 -2.85 15.16
CA GLN A 313 -10.01 -4.09 15.73
C GLN A 313 -8.93 -5.17 15.92
N ASP A 314 -7.87 -5.12 15.11
CA ASP A 314 -6.83 -6.16 15.04
C ASP A 314 -5.55 -5.61 14.39
N CYS A 315 -4.52 -6.46 14.37
CA CYS A 315 -3.20 -6.14 13.82
C CYS A 315 -2.94 -6.79 12.45
N THR A 316 -3.97 -7.32 11.78
CA THR A 316 -3.82 -8.05 10.50
C THR A 316 -3.31 -7.14 9.37
N TYR A 317 -3.52 -5.83 9.48
CA TYR A 317 -3.10 -4.84 8.49
C TYR A 317 -1.57 -4.78 8.27
N PHE A 318 -0.76 -5.22 9.25
CA PHE A 318 0.70 -5.32 9.08
C PHE A 318 1.11 -6.44 8.10
N TYR A 319 0.24 -7.42 7.88
CA TYR A 319 0.50 -8.56 7.00
C TYR A 319 -0.08 -8.37 5.59
N GLN A 320 -0.74 -7.25 5.32
CA GLN A 320 -1.24 -6.94 3.99
C GLN A 320 -0.07 -6.82 3.00
N GLN A 321 -0.20 -7.50 1.87
CA GLN A 321 0.73 -7.45 0.74
C GLN A 321 -0.02 -6.94 -0.49
N LYS A 322 0.70 -6.29 -1.40
CA LYS A 322 0.12 -5.72 -2.61
C LYS A 322 0.62 -6.41 -3.88
N TRP A 323 -0.22 -6.38 -4.92
CA TRP A 323 0.12 -6.83 -6.27
C TRP A 323 0.79 -8.21 -6.32
N ILE A 324 0.14 -9.23 -5.75
CA ILE A 324 0.66 -10.60 -5.70
C ILE A 324 -0.03 -11.44 -6.77
N PHE A 325 0.76 -12.08 -7.63
CA PHE A 325 0.25 -12.95 -8.70
C PHE A 325 1.01 -14.27 -8.75
N SER A 326 0.29 -15.34 -9.13
CA SER A 326 0.90 -16.63 -9.37
C SER A 326 1.61 -16.64 -10.72
N MET A 327 2.88 -17.07 -10.74
CA MET A 327 3.66 -17.17 -11.97
C MET A 327 2.98 -18.05 -13.03
N LYS A 328 2.35 -19.16 -12.63
CA LYS A 328 1.65 -20.07 -13.56
C LYS A 328 0.54 -19.36 -14.34
N ASP A 329 -0.24 -18.54 -13.63
CA ASP A 329 -1.41 -17.86 -14.18
C ASP A 329 -0.97 -16.70 -15.05
N VAL A 330 0.09 -15.98 -14.65
CA VAL A 330 0.69 -14.90 -15.44
C VAL A 330 1.25 -15.41 -16.76
N LEU A 331 2.08 -16.47 -16.75
CA LEU A 331 2.63 -17.06 -17.98
C LEU A 331 1.52 -17.47 -18.95
N ARG A 332 0.55 -18.25 -18.47
CA ARG A 332 -0.56 -18.76 -19.29
C ARG A 332 -1.40 -17.61 -19.86
N THR A 333 -1.79 -16.67 -19.01
CA THR A 333 -2.69 -15.57 -19.39
C THR A 333 -1.99 -14.63 -20.36
N ARG A 334 -0.74 -14.23 -20.07
CA ARG A 334 0.03 -13.31 -20.91
C ARG A 334 0.36 -13.92 -22.27
N ARG A 335 0.69 -15.23 -22.32
CA ARG A 335 0.86 -15.95 -23.60
C ARG A 335 -0.42 -15.91 -24.44
N ALA A 336 -1.58 -16.20 -23.83
CA ALA A 336 -2.87 -16.16 -24.51
C ALA A 336 -3.26 -14.73 -24.94
N MET A 337 -2.85 -13.71 -24.19
CA MET A 337 -3.04 -12.31 -24.57
C MET A 337 -2.31 -11.98 -25.88
N PHE A 338 -1.08 -12.45 -26.06
CA PHE A 338 -0.34 -12.28 -27.33
C PHE A 338 -0.78 -13.23 -28.45
N GLY A 339 -1.68 -14.18 -28.16
CA GLY A 339 -2.11 -15.18 -29.15
C GLY A 339 -1.02 -16.20 -29.51
N LEU A 340 -0.01 -16.35 -28.66
CA LEU A 340 1.12 -17.25 -28.91
C LEU A 340 0.77 -18.69 -28.54
N THR A 341 1.23 -19.65 -29.33
CA THR A 341 1.24 -21.07 -28.94
C THR A 341 2.34 -21.35 -27.92
N GLN A 342 2.30 -22.51 -27.26
CA GLN A 342 3.37 -22.90 -26.32
C GLN A 342 4.71 -23.07 -27.07
N GLU A 343 4.66 -23.56 -28.32
CA GLU A 343 5.81 -23.73 -29.20
C GLU A 343 6.48 -22.39 -29.50
N GLN A 344 5.69 -21.37 -29.89
CA GLN A 344 6.20 -20.04 -30.21
C GLN A 344 6.82 -19.34 -28.99
N LEU A 345 6.18 -19.45 -27.82
CA LEU A 345 6.73 -18.85 -26.60
C LEU A 345 8.05 -19.54 -26.19
N CYS A 346 8.14 -20.88 -26.32
CA CYS A 346 9.31 -21.66 -25.92
C CYS A 346 10.49 -21.61 -26.89
N GLU A 347 10.28 -21.21 -28.14
CA GLU A 347 11.28 -21.31 -29.22
C GLU A 347 12.63 -20.69 -28.83
N GLY A 348 13.69 -21.50 -28.86
CA GLY A 348 15.05 -21.06 -28.48
C GLY A 348 15.27 -20.81 -26.98
N ILE A 349 14.31 -21.13 -26.11
CA ILE A 349 14.39 -20.90 -24.66
C ILE A 349 14.31 -22.21 -23.87
N CYS A 350 13.26 -23.03 -24.09
CA CYS A 350 13.08 -24.29 -23.36
C CYS A 350 12.16 -25.27 -24.11
N SER A 351 11.93 -26.46 -23.54
CA SER A 351 10.99 -27.42 -24.11
C SER A 351 9.53 -27.03 -23.87
N VAL A 352 8.66 -27.31 -24.86
CA VAL A 352 7.20 -27.13 -24.74
C VAL A 352 6.63 -27.88 -23.53
N LYS A 353 7.18 -29.06 -23.23
CA LYS A 353 6.78 -29.87 -22.07
C LYS A 353 7.05 -29.15 -20.75
N SER A 354 8.17 -28.44 -20.64
CA SER A 354 8.54 -27.66 -19.46
C SER A 354 7.57 -26.50 -19.24
N LEU A 355 7.31 -25.69 -20.28
CA LEU A 355 6.34 -24.59 -20.19
C LEU A 355 4.93 -25.10 -19.87
N ARG A 356 4.49 -26.20 -20.51
CA ARG A 356 3.17 -26.79 -20.24
C ARG A 356 3.00 -27.20 -18.78
N ARG A 357 4.03 -27.76 -18.16
CA ARG A 357 4.02 -28.11 -16.73
C ARG A 357 3.98 -26.86 -15.85
N ALA A 358 4.75 -25.83 -16.20
CA ALA A 358 4.75 -24.55 -15.49
C ALA A 358 3.39 -23.84 -15.56
N GLU A 359 2.77 -23.73 -16.74
CA GLU A 359 1.42 -23.13 -16.91
C GLU A 359 0.32 -23.92 -16.19
N LYS A 360 0.53 -25.23 -15.96
CA LYS A 360 -0.37 -26.08 -15.16
C LYS A 360 -0.09 -26.01 -13.67
N GLY A 361 0.97 -25.32 -13.24
CA GLY A 361 1.42 -25.27 -11.85
C GLY A 361 1.93 -26.61 -11.33
N GLN A 362 2.51 -27.45 -12.20
CA GLN A 362 3.07 -28.75 -11.82
C GLN A 362 4.55 -28.65 -11.40
N THR A 363 5.28 -27.67 -11.92
CA THR A 363 6.70 -27.46 -11.65
C THR A 363 7.05 -25.99 -11.81
N ASP A 364 7.93 -25.47 -10.95
CA ASP A 364 8.58 -24.18 -11.19
C ASP A 364 9.63 -24.27 -12.30
N MET A 365 9.93 -23.13 -12.91
CA MET A 365 10.95 -23.02 -13.95
C MET A 365 12.26 -22.49 -13.36
N GLN A 366 13.39 -22.92 -13.93
CA GLN A 366 14.69 -22.35 -13.60
C GLN A 366 14.69 -20.84 -13.89
N ARG A 367 15.21 -20.04 -12.96
CA ARG A 367 15.20 -18.56 -12.99
C ARG A 367 15.60 -17.96 -14.34
N GLU A 368 16.70 -18.43 -14.93
CA GLU A 368 17.19 -17.87 -16.20
C GLU A 368 16.27 -18.19 -17.39
N THR A 369 15.75 -19.41 -17.43
CA THR A 369 14.75 -19.80 -18.44
C THR A 369 13.48 -18.95 -18.28
N LEU A 370 13.03 -18.74 -17.04
CA LEU A 370 11.84 -17.97 -16.72
C LEU A 370 12.01 -16.48 -17.07
N LYS A 371 13.17 -15.89 -16.75
CA LYS A 371 13.55 -14.51 -17.14
C LYS A 371 13.37 -14.30 -18.66
N LYS A 372 13.90 -15.22 -19.47
CA LYS A 372 13.78 -15.16 -20.94
C LYS A 372 12.33 -15.24 -21.42
N LEU A 373 11.51 -16.09 -20.81
CA LEU A 373 10.09 -16.21 -21.15
C LEU A 373 9.30 -14.95 -20.78
N LEU A 374 9.52 -14.40 -19.57
CA LEU A 374 8.88 -13.18 -19.11
C LEU A 374 9.24 -11.98 -19.99
N ASN A 375 10.52 -11.85 -20.36
CA ASN A 375 10.98 -10.80 -21.27
C ASN A 375 10.28 -10.92 -22.65
N ARG A 376 10.12 -12.13 -23.20
CA ARG A 376 9.38 -12.34 -24.46
C ARG A 376 7.89 -11.97 -24.33
N LEU A 377 7.34 -12.04 -23.11
CA LEU A 377 5.97 -11.63 -22.77
C LEU A 377 5.87 -10.15 -22.35
N GLY A 378 6.93 -9.36 -22.54
CA GLY A 378 6.97 -7.94 -22.19
C GLY A 378 6.94 -7.66 -20.68
N LEU A 379 7.21 -8.66 -19.86
CA LEU A 379 7.24 -8.55 -18.39
C LEU A 379 8.67 -8.46 -17.87
N SER A 380 8.81 -7.95 -16.65
CA SER A 380 10.11 -7.98 -15.97
C SER A 380 10.50 -9.43 -15.70
N GLY A 381 11.76 -9.77 -15.94
CA GLY A 381 12.34 -11.04 -15.49
C GLY A 381 12.58 -11.12 -13.98
N GLN A 382 12.34 -10.03 -13.24
CA GLN A 382 12.43 -10.00 -11.78
C GLN A 382 11.12 -10.50 -11.15
N MET A 383 11.24 -11.24 -10.04
CA MET A 383 10.08 -11.72 -9.29
C MET A 383 9.41 -10.62 -8.45
N GLN A 384 10.10 -9.50 -8.26
CA GLN A 384 9.62 -8.37 -7.49
C GLN A 384 10.29 -7.09 -7.99
N TRP A 385 9.50 -6.05 -8.24
CA TRP A 385 9.99 -4.76 -8.71
C TRP A 385 9.12 -3.61 -8.21
N SER A 386 9.72 -2.43 -8.10
CA SER A 386 9.01 -1.18 -7.74
C SER A 386 8.52 -0.47 -9.01
N ARG A 387 8.09 0.79 -8.92
CA ARG A 387 7.73 1.61 -10.09
C ARG A 387 8.83 1.70 -11.16
N LEU A 388 10.08 1.59 -10.72
CA LEU A 388 11.27 1.50 -11.56
C LEU A 388 12.05 0.24 -11.18
N ILE A 389 12.68 -0.37 -12.17
CA ILE A 389 13.68 -1.42 -11.98
C ILE A 389 15.02 -0.71 -11.81
N THR A 390 15.52 -0.70 -10.57
CA THR A 390 16.78 -0.06 -10.20
C THR A 390 17.33 -0.65 -8.89
N SER A 391 18.65 -0.63 -8.75
CA SER A 391 19.34 -0.91 -7.48
C SER A 391 19.72 0.35 -6.70
N ASP A 392 19.38 1.53 -7.22
CA ASP A 392 19.68 2.83 -6.63
C ASP A 392 18.48 3.32 -5.82
N ARG A 393 18.65 3.40 -4.50
CA ARG A 393 17.60 3.84 -3.56
C ARG A 393 17.17 5.28 -3.81
N GLU A 394 18.10 6.15 -4.19
CA GLU A 394 17.79 7.55 -4.45
C GLU A 394 16.93 7.71 -5.70
N VAL A 395 17.09 6.85 -6.72
CA VAL A 395 16.19 6.83 -7.87
C VAL A 395 14.76 6.45 -7.47
N ILE A 396 14.59 5.50 -6.54
CA ILE A 396 13.27 5.13 -6.00
C ILE A 396 12.65 6.33 -5.28
N ARG A 397 13.42 7.00 -4.39
CA ARG A 397 12.98 8.19 -3.65
C ARG A 397 12.59 9.34 -4.59
N MET A 398 13.40 9.60 -5.62
CA MET A 398 13.11 10.62 -6.63
C MET A 398 11.81 10.35 -7.39
N ALA A 399 11.48 9.09 -7.65
CA ALA A 399 10.24 8.69 -8.31
C ALA A 399 9.01 8.82 -7.41
N GLU A 400 9.18 8.70 -6.09
CA GLU A 400 8.14 8.99 -5.10
C GLU A 400 7.87 10.50 -5.00
N GLU A 401 8.93 11.30 -4.86
CA GLU A 401 8.84 12.77 -4.87
C GLU A 401 8.18 13.30 -6.16
N LEU A 402 8.48 12.70 -7.31
CA LEU A 402 7.83 13.04 -8.57
C LEU A 402 6.31 12.84 -8.50
N ALA A 403 5.85 11.74 -7.90
CA ALA A 403 4.43 11.47 -7.73
C ALA A 403 3.78 12.52 -6.81
N ASP A 404 4.46 12.93 -5.75
CA ASP A 404 3.98 13.98 -4.85
C ASP A 404 3.87 15.35 -5.54
N TYR A 405 4.87 15.73 -6.34
CA TYR A 405 4.81 16.97 -7.12
C TYR A 405 3.68 16.97 -8.16
N ILE A 406 3.45 15.84 -8.83
CA ILE A 406 2.33 15.70 -9.78
C ILE A 406 1.00 15.86 -9.04
N ASN A 407 0.86 15.16 -7.91
CA ASN A 407 -0.34 15.20 -7.10
C ASN A 407 -0.64 16.59 -6.52
N ASP A 408 0.40 17.34 -6.15
CA ASP A 408 0.30 18.73 -5.68
C ASP A 408 0.12 19.75 -6.82
N ARG A 409 0.02 19.28 -8.07
CA ARG A 409 -0.03 20.11 -9.29
C ARG A 409 1.17 21.03 -9.46
N LYS A 410 2.32 20.70 -8.86
CA LYS A 410 3.61 21.39 -9.01
C LYS A 410 4.31 20.94 -10.30
N PHE A 411 3.63 21.04 -11.44
CA PHE A 411 4.03 20.41 -12.71
C PHE A 411 5.40 20.86 -13.22
N SER A 412 5.78 22.12 -13.01
CA SER A 412 7.10 22.63 -13.41
C SER A 412 8.23 21.99 -12.61
N VAL A 413 8.02 21.73 -11.31
CA VAL A 413 9.00 21.03 -10.46
C VAL A 413 9.06 19.55 -10.84
N ALA A 414 7.89 18.93 -11.02
CA ALA A 414 7.78 17.55 -11.49
C ALA A 414 8.52 17.31 -12.82
N SER A 415 8.44 18.26 -13.76
CA SER A 415 9.16 18.15 -15.05
C SER A 415 10.68 18.16 -14.88
N LYS A 416 11.21 19.01 -13.99
CA LYS A 416 12.65 19.04 -13.68
C LYS A 416 13.11 17.75 -13.00
N GLN A 417 12.29 17.22 -12.10
CA GLN A 417 12.56 15.95 -11.43
C GLN A 417 12.57 14.78 -12.42
N LEU A 418 11.62 14.74 -13.37
CA LEU A 418 11.56 13.71 -14.41
C LEU A 418 12.79 13.75 -15.33
N GLU A 419 13.26 14.93 -15.74
CA GLU A 419 14.51 15.06 -16.52
C GLU A 419 15.74 14.62 -15.72
N SER A 420 15.77 14.91 -14.42
CA SER A 420 16.85 14.43 -13.55
C SER A 420 16.85 12.90 -13.43
N LEU A 421 15.65 12.29 -13.28
CA LEU A 421 15.47 10.84 -13.28
C LEU A 421 15.96 10.19 -14.57
N LYS A 422 15.66 10.80 -15.74
CA LYS A 422 16.08 10.30 -17.06
C LYS A 422 17.57 10.00 -17.15
N SER A 423 18.40 10.83 -16.52
CA SER A 423 19.87 10.67 -16.52
C SER A 423 20.39 9.55 -15.63
N ARG A 424 19.54 9.01 -14.74
CA ARG A 424 19.90 8.01 -13.72
C ARG A 424 19.25 6.64 -13.93
N ILE A 425 18.27 6.54 -14.83
CA ILE A 425 17.57 5.29 -15.14
C ILE A 425 18.06 4.69 -16.45
N ASP A 426 18.09 3.37 -16.49
CA ASP A 426 18.36 2.63 -17.72
C ASP A 426 17.08 2.56 -18.56
N LEU A 427 17.06 3.26 -19.70
CA LEU A 427 15.94 3.32 -20.64
C LEU A 427 15.94 2.15 -21.64
N ASP A 428 16.97 1.29 -21.64
CA ASP A 428 16.94 0.04 -22.40
C ASP A 428 16.06 -1.02 -21.70
N ILE A 429 15.79 -0.83 -20.40
CA ILE A 429 14.78 -1.60 -19.66
C ILE A 429 13.38 -1.12 -20.06
N PRO A 430 12.54 -1.97 -20.70
CA PRO A 430 11.25 -1.54 -21.24
C PRO A 430 10.29 -0.95 -20.19
N GLN A 431 10.32 -1.46 -18.96
CA GLN A 431 9.49 -0.98 -17.84
C GLN A 431 9.91 0.43 -17.38
N ASN A 432 11.21 0.71 -17.36
CA ASN A 432 11.72 2.04 -17.02
C ASN A 432 11.39 3.05 -18.12
N LYS A 433 11.54 2.64 -19.39
CA LYS A 433 11.13 3.46 -20.54
C LYS A 433 9.64 3.75 -20.53
N GLN A 434 8.81 2.75 -20.25
CA GLN A 434 7.36 2.93 -20.08
C GLN A 434 7.03 3.94 -18.98
N TYR A 435 7.65 3.82 -17.80
CA TYR A 435 7.46 4.76 -16.70
C TYR A 435 7.81 6.19 -17.13
N PHE A 436 8.96 6.38 -17.78
CA PHE A 436 9.41 7.69 -18.23
C PHE A 436 8.44 8.30 -19.24
N LEU A 437 8.06 7.54 -20.29
CA LEU A 437 7.16 8.03 -21.33
C LEU A 437 5.76 8.35 -20.81
N GLU A 438 5.21 7.53 -19.92
CA GLU A 438 3.89 7.80 -19.30
C GLU A 438 3.95 9.10 -18.47
N LYS A 439 4.99 9.30 -17.66
CA LYS A 439 5.13 10.53 -16.87
C LYS A 439 5.36 11.76 -17.73
N GLN A 440 6.12 11.61 -18.82
CA GLN A 440 6.30 12.68 -19.80
C GLN A 440 4.97 13.08 -20.43
N ALA A 441 4.21 12.10 -20.94
CA ALA A 441 2.90 12.31 -21.55
C ALA A 441 1.95 13.05 -20.59
N LEU A 442 1.86 12.58 -19.34
CA LEU A 442 1.01 13.19 -18.33
C LEU A 442 1.39 14.64 -18.05
N LEU A 443 2.68 14.93 -17.88
CA LEU A 443 3.16 16.29 -17.58
C LEU A 443 2.96 17.25 -18.75
N GLU A 444 3.21 16.80 -19.98
CA GLU A 444 2.97 17.61 -21.18
C GLU A 444 1.48 17.92 -21.35
N PHE A 445 0.61 16.94 -21.10
CA PHE A 445 -0.84 17.13 -21.15
C PHE A 445 -1.36 18.08 -20.06
N GLU A 446 -0.98 17.89 -18.79
CA GLU A 446 -1.42 18.74 -17.68
C GLU A 446 -0.90 20.19 -17.79
N GLN A 447 0.18 20.41 -18.54
CA GLN A 447 0.69 21.74 -18.88
C GLN A 447 0.09 22.34 -20.16
N GLY A 448 -0.83 21.62 -20.83
CA GLY A 448 -1.47 22.07 -22.07
C GLY A 448 -0.54 22.15 -23.27
N LYS A 449 0.57 21.40 -23.27
CA LYS A 449 1.56 21.39 -24.37
C LYS A 449 1.16 20.49 -25.54
N VAL A 450 0.29 19.51 -25.30
CA VAL A 450 -0.17 18.53 -26.28
C VAL A 450 -1.69 18.47 -26.31
N THR A 451 -2.27 18.11 -27.45
CA THR A 451 -3.71 17.89 -27.58
C THR A 451 -4.14 16.58 -26.91
N ARG A 452 -5.46 16.36 -26.81
CA ARG A 452 -6.02 15.09 -26.29
C ARG A 452 -5.63 13.91 -27.18
N GLU A 453 -5.64 14.10 -28.50
CA GLU A 453 -5.28 13.07 -29.48
C GLU A 453 -3.77 12.74 -29.40
N GLU A 454 -2.93 13.76 -29.28
CA GLU A 454 -1.48 13.60 -29.09
C GLU A 454 -1.18 12.86 -27.79
N PHE A 455 -1.85 13.23 -26.69
CA PHE A 455 -1.70 12.56 -25.40
C PHE A 455 -2.06 11.07 -25.47
N VAL A 456 -3.16 10.70 -26.13
CA VAL A 456 -3.53 9.28 -26.34
C VAL A 456 -2.46 8.54 -27.15
N LYS A 457 -1.86 9.19 -28.15
CA LYS A 457 -0.78 8.59 -28.94
C LYS A 457 0.46 8.35 -28.09
N MET A 458 0.83 9.29 -27.22
CA MET A 458 1.96 9.15 -26.30
C MET A 458 1.73 8.06 -25.25
N GLU A 459 0.54 8.00 -24.65
CA GLU A 459 0.18 6.94 -23.71
C GLU A 459 0.17 5.55 -24.37
N LYS A 460 -0.27 5.48 -25.63
CA LYS A 460 -0.17 4.26 -26.44
C LYS A 460 1.29 3.86 -26.69
N GLU A 461 2.18 4.81 -26.99
CA GLU A 461 3.61 4.54 -27.16
C GLU A 461 4.24 4.03 -25.85
N ALA A 462 3.90 4.63 -24.71
CA ALA A 462 4.31 4.15 -23.39
C ALA A 462 3.81 2.71 -23.15
N LEU A 463 2.54 2.43 -23.44
CA LEU A 463 1.97 1.08 -23.31
C LEU A 463 2.70 0.04 -24.18
N GLU A 464 3.02 0.39 -25.42
CA GLU A 464 3.70 -0.48 -26.40
C GLU A 464 5.16 -0.79 -26.05
N CYS A 465 5.73 -0.16 -25.01
CA CYS A 465 7.00 -0.59 -24.43
C CYS A 465 6.92 -1.98 -23.79
N THR A 466 5.77 -2.39 -23.24
CA THR A 466 5.61 -3.68 -22.53
C THR A 466 4.42 -4.51 -23.01
N LEU A 467 3.46 -3.90 -23.71
CA LEU A 467 2.23 -4.56 -24.15
C LEU A 467 1.83 -4.19 -25.57
N CYS A 468 2.13 -5.08 -26.53
CA CYS A 468 1.64 -5.02 -27.91
C CYS A 468 0.61 -6.13 -28.19
N ALA A 469 -0.58 -6.05 -27.58
CA ALA A 469 -1.63 -7.06 -27.75
C ALA A 469 -2.77 -6.59 -28.67
N GLU A 470 -3.07 -7.39 -29.71
CA GLU A 470 -4.23 -7.14 -30.58
C GLU A 470 -5.55 -7.43 -29.85
N ASN A 471 -6.56 -6.59 -30.09
CA ASN A 471 -7.92 -6.73 -29.54
C ASN A 471 -7.98 -6.88 -28.01
N LEU A 472 -7.05 -6.24 -27.27
CA LEU A 472 -6.93 -6.33 -25.81
C LEU A 472 -8.27 -6.16 -25.08
N TYR A 473 -9.06 -5.15 -25.44
CA TYR A 473 -10.30 -4.77 -24.75
C TYR A 473 -11.43 -5.81 -24.86
N ARG A 474 -11.32 -6.77 -25.78
CA ARG A 474 -12.32 -7.84 -25.99
C ARG A 474 -11.91 -9.17 -25.36
N LYS A 475 -10.70 -9.28 -24.81
CA LYS A 475 -10.25 -10.51 -24.16
C LYS A 475 -10.98 -10.69 -22.82
N GLU A 476 -11.29 -11.94 -22.48
CA GLU A 476 -11.97 -12.30 -21.23
C GLU A 476 -11.01 -12.36 -20.05
N ASN A 477 -9.85 -13.00 -20.24
CA ASN A 477 -8.81 -13.14 -19.23
C ASN A 477 -7.58 -12.29 -19.61
N VAL A 478 -7.21 -11.36 -18.73
CA VAL A 478 -6.05 -10.48 -18.92
C VAL A 478 -5.21 -10.39 -17.66
N TYR A 479 -3.90 -10.27 -17.84
CA TYR A 479 -2.96 -9.85 -16.81
C TYR A 479 -2.29 -8.57 -17.30
N LEU A 480 -2.41 -7.51 -16.50
CA LEU A 480 -1.83 -6.20 -16.75
C LEU A 480 -1.00 -5.80 -15.53
N THR A 481 0.17 -5.21 -15.77
CA THR A 481 0.97 -4.59 -14.70
C THR A 481 0.30 -3.30 -14.21
N GLU A 482 0.72 -2.78 -13.05
CA GLU A 482 0.20 -1.50 -12.54
C GLU A 482 0.39 -0.38 -13.59
N ARG A 483 1.56 -0.33 -14.23
CA ARG A 483 1.89 0.70 -15.21
C ARG A 483 1.07 0.59 -16.50
N GLU A 484 0.81 -0.62 -16.97
CA GLU A 484 -0.05 -0.85 -18.15
C GLU A 484 -1.49 -0.39 -17.90
N ILE A 485 -2.01 -0.65 -16.69
CA ILE A 485 -3.33 -0.17 -16.27
C ILE A 485 -3.36 1.36 -16.26
N ILE A 486 -2.33 2.01 -15.70
CA ILE A 486 -2.23 3.47 -15.68
C ILE A 486 -2.21 4.06 -17.10
N CYS A 487 -1.43 3.51 -18.03
CA CYS A 487 -1.38 4.01 -19.42
C CYS A 487 -2.77 3.91 -20.10
N ILE A 488 -3.46 2.78 -19.91
CA ILE A 488 -4.82 2.57 -20.45
C ILE A 488 -5.80 3.58 -19.83
N SER A 489 -5.75 3.78 -18.52
CA SER A 489 -6.65 4.69 -17.80
C SER A 489 -6.40 6.15 -18.13
N ASN A 490 -5.15 6.59 -18.21
CA ASN A 490 -4.78 7.94 -18.63
C ASN A 490 -5.32 8.26 -20.02
N SER A 491 -5.21 7.31 -20.96
CA SER A 491 -5.69 7.46 -22.33
C SER A 491 -7.18 7.79 -22.42
N TRP A 492 -8.00 7.46 -21.41
CA TRP A 492 -9.43 7.77 -21.45
C TRP A 492 -9.72 9.28 -21.54
N LYS A 493 -8.81 10.15 -21.06
CA LYS A 493 -8.94 11.61 -21.15
C LYS A 493 -9.05 12.13 -22.59
N GLY A 494 -8.54 11.37 -23.57
CA GLY A 494 -8.56 11.73 -24.99
C GLY A 494 -9.18 10.69 -25.93
N MET A 495 -9.45 9.46 -25.46
CA MET A 495 -10.17 8.47 -26.27
C MET A 495 -11.61 8.92 -26.53
N GLU A 496 -12.30 8.30 -27.49
CA GLU A 496 -13.71 8.56 -27.78
C GLU A 496 -14.52 7.30 -28.13
N GLY A 497 -15.84 7.43 -28.06
CA GLY A 497 -16.80 6.44 -28.57
C GLY A 497 -16.66 5.03 -27.97
N LYS A 498 -16.80 4.03 -28.85
CA LYS A 498 -16.86 2.61 -28.46
C LYS A 498 -15.58 2.12 -27.78
N GLN A 499 -14.42 2.59 -28.24
CA GLN A 499 -13.12 2.12 -27.74
C GLN A 499 -12.92 2.50 -26.27
N LYS A 500 -13.24 3.75 -25.88
CA LYS A 500 -13.19 4.20 -24.48
C LYS A 500 -14.08 3.35 -23.58
N ARG A 501 -15.30 3.06 -24.04
CA ARG A 501 -16.27 2.26 -23.26
C ARG A 501 -15.78 0.82 -23.07
N GLU A 502 -15.23 0.20 -24.12
CA GLU A 502 -14.65 -1.15 -24.04
C GLU A 502 -13.43 -1.18 -23.09
N SER A 503 -12.55 -0.17 -23.11
CA SER A 503 -11.38 -0.10 -22.22
C SER A 503 -11.76 0.13 -20.76
N ILE A 504 -12.70 1.03 -20.46
CA ILE A 504 -13.22 1.22 -19.09
C ILE A 504 -13.83 -0.09 -18.57
N ASN A 505 -14.65 -0.75 -19.38
CA ASN A 505 -15.28 -2.01 -18.99
C ASN A 505 -14.25 -3.15 -18.78
N LEU A 506 -13.15 -3.19 -19.55
CA LEU A 506 -12.08 -4.15 -19.31
C LEU A 506 -11.47 -3.96 -17.90
N ILE A 507 -11.07 -2.73 -17.58
CA ILE A 507 -10.39 -2.43 -16.31
C ILE A 507 -11.34 -2.68 -15.12
N LEU A 508 -12.59 -2.21 -15.19
CA LEU A 508 -13.55 -2.45 -14.11
C LEU A 508 -13.82 -3.95 -13.89
N ARG A 509 -13.96 -4.75 -14.96
CA ARG A 509 -14.12 -6.21 -14.85
C ARG A 509 -12.92 -6.88 -14.19
N LEU A 510 -11.71 -6.41 -14.45
CA LEU A 510 -10.49 -6.92 -13.81
C LEU A 510 -10.54 -6.71 -12.29
N TYR A 511 -10.97 -5.52 -11.84
CA TYR A 511 -11.09 -5.24 -10.41
C TYR A 511 -12.31 -5.91 -9.75
N ASP A 512 -13.39 -6.16 -10.50
CA ASP A 512 -14.49 -7.00 -10.03
C ASP A 512 -14.01 -8.43 -9.77
N TYR A 513 -13.20 -9.00 -10.67
CA TYR A 513 -12.56 -10.30 -10.46
C TYR A 513 -11.64 -10.31 -9.24
N TYR A 514 -10.85 -9.25 -9.02
CA TYR A 514 -10.06 -9.13 -7.80
C TYR A 514 -10.93 -9.05 -6.56
N ALA A 515 -12.02 -8.27 -6.58
CA ALA A 515 -12.94 -8.16 -5.44
C ALA A 515 -13.56 -9.51 -5.07
N LEU A 516 -14.00 -10.32 -6.06
CA LEU A 516 -14.57 -11.65 -5.85
C LEU A 516 -13.61 -12.61 -5.14
N ASN A 517 -12.30 -12.44 -5.34
CA ASN A 517 -11.26 -13.29 -4.75
C ASN A 517 -10.64 -12.68 -3.48
N ASN A 518 -11.36 -11.78 -2.77
CA ASN A 518 -10.84 -11.01 -1.63
C ASN A 518 -9.51 -10.29 -1.95
N GLY A 519 -9.36 -9.92 -3.22
CA GLY A 519 -8.14 -9.41 -3.85
C GLY A 519 -8.00 -7.89 -3.84
N LEU A 520 -9.11 -7.18 -3.65
CA LEU A 520 -9.17 -5.74 -3.89
C LEU A 520 -8.21 -4.93 -2.99
N SER A 521 -8.03 -5.34 -1.72
CA SER A 521 -7.09 -4.68 -0.81
C SER A 521 -5.64 -4.77 -1.29
N GLN A 522 -5.29 -5.79 -2.07
CA GLN A 522 -3.95 -5.96 -2.62
C GLN A 522 -3.68 -5.03 -3.82
N ALA A 523 -4.73 -4.54 -4.48
CA ALA A 523 -4.62 -3.64 -5.64
C ALA A 523 -5.21 -2.24 -5.35
N ILE A 524 -5.46 -1.92 -4.07
CA ILE A 524 -6.25 -0.75 -3.66
C ILE A 524 -5.72 0.58 -4.18
N SER A 525 -4.39 0.77 -4.21
CA SER A 525 -3.80 2.05 -4.62
C SER A 525 -4.06 2.39 -6.08
N VAL A 526 -4.05 1.40 -6.97
CA VAL A 526 -4.35 1.62 -8.39
C VAL A 526 -5.85 1.58 -8.61
N TYR A 527 -6.59 0.78 -7.83
CA TYR A 527 -8.06 0.78 -7.87
C TYR A 527 -8.64 2.18 -7.60
N GLU A 528 -8.10 2.89 -6.61
CA GLU A 528 -8.43 4.29 -6.30
C GLU A 528 -8.25 5.19 -7.55
N ILE A 529 -7.08 5.12 -8.18
CA ILE A 529 -6.72 5.91 -9.37
C ILE A 529 -7.64 5.60 -10.57
N VAL A 530 -7.83 4.31 -10.89
CA VAL A 530 -8.59 3.93 -12.09
C VAL A 530 -10.08 4.16 -11.92
N THR A 531 -10.62 4.01 -10.70
CA THR A 531 -12.04 4.30 -10.46
C THR A 531 -12.29 5.79 -10.56
N GLU A 532 -11.40 6.64 -10.03
CA GLU A 532 -11.47 8.09 -10.23
C GLU A 532 -11.47 8.46 -11.73
N ALA A 533 -10.54 7.91 -12.50
CA ALA A 533 -10.49 8.13 -13.95
C ALA A 533 -11.76 7.64 -14.66
N ALA A 534 -12.29 6.48 -14.27
CA ALA A 534 -13.48 5.91 -14.89
C ALA A 534 -14.76 6.72 -14.59
N VAL A 535 -14.98 7.11 -13.32
CA VAL A 535 -16.21 7.84 -12.93
C VAL A 535 -16.28 9.21 -13.59
N ASN A 536 -15.13 9.88 -13.76
CA ASN A 536 -15.05 11.14 -14.50
C ASN A 536 -15.57 11.00 -15.93
N GLU A 537 -15.12 9.96 -16.64
CA GLU A 537 -15.53 9.71 -18.01
C GLU A 537 -16.99 9.26 -18.11
N LEU A 538 -17.45 8.39 -17.20
CA LEU A 538 -18.83 7.93 -17.15
C LEU A 538 -19.81 9.07 -16.82
N GLY A 539 -19.48 9.89 -15.82
CA GLY A 539 -20.25 11.04 -15.40
C GLY A 539 -20.37 12.10 -16.52
N ASN A 540 -19.27 12.39 -17.22
CA ASN A 540 -19.27 13.29 -18.37
C ASN A 540 -20.14 12.77 -19.53
N ASN A 541 -20.18 11.45 -19.72
CA ASN A 541 -21.04 10.78 -20.71
C ASN A 541 -22.51 10.60 -20.24
N GLY A 542 -22.85 11.04 -19.03
CA GLY A 542 -24.20 10.99 -18.49
C GLY A 542 -24.59 9.67 -17.81
N GLU A 543 -23.66 8.72 -17.66
CA GLU A 543 -23.81 7.46 -16.91
C GLU A 543 -23.73 7.68 -15.38
N HIS A 544 -24.47 8.67 -14.85
CA HIS A 544 -24.33 9.16 -13.47
C HIS A 544 -24.59 8.09 -12.39
N VAL A 545 -25.59 7.22 -12.58
CA VAL A 545 -25.93 6.17 -11.61
C VAL A 545 -24.77 5.18 -11.47
N ARG A 546 -24.15 4.83 -12.59
CA ARG A 546 -23.02 3.90 -12.63
C ARG A 546 -21.76 4.53 -12.03
N ALA A 547 -21.53 5.82 -12.29
CA ALA A 547 -20.44 6.56 -11.66
C ALA A 547 -20.58 6.57 -10.13
N GLU A 548 -21.78 6.89 -9.61
CA GLU A 548 -22.05 6.88 -8.17
C GLU A 548 -21.85 5.50 -7.53
N GLU A 549 -22.30 4.42 -8.19
CA GLU A 549 -22.12 3.05 -7.69
C GLU A 549 -20.62 2.68 -7.56
N ILE A 550 -19.81 3.05 -8.56
CA ILE A 550 -18.37 2.81 -8.56
C ILE A 550 -17.69 3.60 -7.43
N ASP A 551 -18.04 4.87 -7.24
CA ASP A 551 -17.46 5.68 -6.17
C ASP A 551 -17.80 5.15 -4.79
N ARG A 552 -19.06 4.76 -4.55
CA ARG A 552 -19.47 4.15 -3.28
C ARG A 552 -18.72 2.86 -3.00
N LYS A 553 -18.57 1.98 -4.00
CA LYS A 553 -17.76 0.77 -3.88
C LYS A 553 -16.30 1.09 -3.60
N SER A 554 -15.75 2.11 -4.24
CA SER A 554 -14.38 2.57 -4.02
C SER A 554 -14.16 3.12 -2.61
N ILE A 555 -15.07 3.96 -2.10
CA ILE A 555 -14.99 4.49 -0.73
C ILE A 555 -14.99 3.35 0.29
N LYS A 556 -15.90 2.37 0.16
CA LYS A 556 -15.94 1.20 1.05
C LYS A 556 -14.60 0.44 1.05
N ALA A 557 -14.02 0.22 -0.12
CA ALA A 557 -12.75 -0.47 -0.27
C ALA A 557 -11.57 0.30 0.36
N SER A 558 -11.49 1.62 0.13
CA SER A 558 -10.45 2.49 0.70
C SER A 558 -10.54 2.54 2.23
N LEU A 559 -11.73 2.73 2.79
CA LEU A 559 -11.97 2.73 4.24
C LEU A 559 -11.61 1.39 4.88
N SER A 560 -11.97 0.27 4.23
CA SER A 560 -11.59 -1.08 4.69
C SER A 560 -10.07 -1.27 4.74
N CYS A 561 -9.32 -0.53 3.92
CA CYS A 561 -7.86 -0.50 3.91
C CYS A 561 -7.26 0.64 4.75
N ARG A 562 -8.08 1.39 5.50
CA ARG A 562 -7.70 2.57 6.30
C ARG A 562 -7.05 3.69 5.47
N ARG A 563 -7.45 3.81 4.19
CA ARG A 563 -6.99 4.84 3.24
C ARG A 563 -8.07 5.90 3.06
N VAL A 564 -7.66 7.17 2.99
CA VAL A 564 -8.59 8.31 2.84
C VAL A 564 -8.12 9.36 1.84
N TRP A 565 -7.10 9.04 1.04
CA TRP A 565 -6.38 9.98 0.17
C TRP A 565 -7.27 10.66 -0.88
N ASP A 566 -8.21 9.92 -1.46
CA ASP A 566 -9.09 10.32 -2.56
C ASP A 566 -10.57 10.44 -2.15
N ILE A 567 -10.89 10.20 -0.88
CA ILE A 567 -12.28 10.16 -0.40
C ILE A 567 -12.98 11.51 -0.58
N HIS A 568 -12.28 12.63 -0.32
CA HIS A 568 -12.86 13.97 -0.52
C HIS A 568 -13.34 14.17 -1.97
N TYR A 569 -12.59 13.62 -2.94
CA TYR A 569 -12.93 13.70 -4.36
C TYR A 569 -14.20 12.89 -4.66
N LYS A 570 -14.25 11.65 -4.19
CA LYS A 570 -15.37 10.73 -4.44
C LYS A 570 -16.68 11.22 -3.80
N ILE A 571 -16.62 11.79 -2.58
CA ILE A 571 -17.79 12.42 -1.96
C ILE A 571 -18.32 13.56 -2.84
N TYR A 572 -17.41 14.40 -3.36
CA TYR A 572 -17.79 15.48 -4.25
C TYR A 572 -18.34 14.97 -5.60
N ASP A 573 -17.76 13.92 -6.18
CA ASP A 573 -18.24 13.36 -7.46
C ASP A 573 -19.65 12.75 -7.33
N ILE A 574 -19.92 12.04 -6.23
CA ILE A 574 -21.28 11.58 -5.89
C ILE A 574 -22.25 12.76 -5.83
N LEU A 575 -21.91 13.84 -5.12
CA LEU A 575 -22.74 15.03 -5.03
C LEU A 575 -22.98 15.68 -6.40
N TRP A 576 -21.96 15.71 -7.26
CA TRP A 576 -22.07 16.26 -8.61
C TRP A 576 -23.00 15.41 -9.50
N ASN A 577 -22.85 14.09 -9.48
CA ASN A 577 -23.69 13.15 -10.23
C ASN A 577 -25.15 13.22 -9.75
N GLU A 578 -25.38 13.29 -8.44
CA GLU A 578 -26.71 13.48 -7.88
C GLU A 578 -27.36 14.79 -8.36
N LYS A 579 -26.60 15.89 -8.37
CA LYS A 579 -27.08 17.18 -8.89
C LYS A 579 -27.50 17.09 -10.36
N LYS A 580 -26.76 16.33 -11.18
CA LYS A 580 -27.11 16.10 -12.59
C LYS A 580 -28.38 15.28 -12.73
N LEU A 581 -28.56 14.22 -11.94
CA LEU A 581 -29.77 13.39 -11.92
C LEU A 581 -31.00 14.16 -11.46
N MET A 582 -30.88 14.95 -10.40
CA MET A 582 -31.96 15.80 -9.88
C MET A 582 -32.35 16.86 -10.91
N LYS A 583 -31.38 17.50 -11.56
CA LYS A 583 -31.66 18.46 -12.64
C LYS A 583 -32.43 17.82 -13.80
N LYS A 584 -32.09 16.58 -14.20
CA LYS A 584 -32.83 15.83 -15.24
C LYS A 584 -34.28 15.53 -14.84
N SER A 585 -34.55 15.38 -13.54
CA SER A 585 -35.91 15.15 -13.00
C SER A 585 -36.66 16.42 -12.60
N GLY A 586 -36.15 17.61 -12.96
CA GLY A 586 -36.76 18.91 -12.62
C GLY A 586 -36.65 19.29 -11.15
N LYS A 587 -35.90 18.54 -10.35
CA LYS A 587 -35.68 18.78 -8.92
C LYS A 587 -34.29 19.38 -8.68
N ARG A 588 -34.03 19.82 -7.44
CA ARG A 588 -32.71 20.27 -7.00
C ARG A 588 -32.31 19.55 -5.72
N VAL A 589 -31.01 19.28 -5.56
CA VAL A 589 -30.45 18.85 -4.28
C VAL A 589 -30.66 19.97 -3.27
N SER A 590 -31.03 19.63 -2.03
CA SER A 590 -31.28 20.63 -0.99
C SER A 590 -29.99 21.36 -0.62
N ASN A 591 -30.10 22.66 -0.30
CA ASN A 591 -28.95 23.46 0.15
C ASN A 591 -28.28 22.85 1.40
N ASN A 592 -29.07 22.27 2.30
CA ASN A 592 -28.54 21.61 3.50
C ASN A 592 -27.64 20.41 3.15
N ARG A 593 -28.10 19.54 2.21
CA ARG A 593 -27.29 18.40 1.75
C ARG A 593 -26.02 18.87 1.05
N MET A 594 -26.13 19.86 0.17
CA MET A 594 -24.97 20.44 -0.52
C MET A 594 -23.94 20.99 0.47
N ASN A 595 -24.37 21.78 1.45
CA ASN A 595 -23.48 22.36 2.45
C ASN A 595 -22.83 21.28 3.34
N THR A 596 -23.59 20.24 3.71
CA THR A 596 -23.08 19.13 4.53
C THR A 596 -21.98 18.37 3.79
N GLU A 597 -22.23 17.95 2.55
CA GLU A 597 -21.25 17.19 1.76
C GLU A 597 -20.01 18.02 1.38
N LEU A 598 -20.18 19.30 1.05
CA LEU A 598 -19.03 20.19 0.80
C LEU A 598 -18.18 20.39 2.06
N LYS A 599 -18.79 20.53 3.25
CA LYS A 599 -18.03 20.57 4.51
C LYS A 599 -17.24 19.29 4.76
N ARG A 600 -17.84 18.11 4.50
CA ARG A 600 -17.12 16.83 4.57
C ARG A 600 -15.93 16.81 3.62
N CYS A 601 -16.11 17.28 2.38
CA CYS A 601 -15.02 17.39 1.39
C CYS A 601 -13.90 18.31 1.88
N ILE A 602 -14.22 19.46 2.45
CA ILE A 602 -13.25 20.42 3.00
C ILE A 602 -12.46 19.79 4.15
N ILE A 603 -13.13 19.19 5.13
CA ILE A 603 -12.46 18.56 6.29
C ILE A 603 -11.54 17.41 5.85
N MET A 604 -12.02 16.55 4.94
CA MET A 604 -11.22 15.42 4.46
C MET A 604 -10.03 15.87 3.61
N SER A 605 -10.22 16.83 2.70
CA SER A 605 -9.13 17.37 1.88
C SER A 605 -8.11 18.14 2.72
N HIS A 606 -8.57 18.87 3.74
CA HIS A 606 -7.70 19.54 4.70
C HIS A 606 -6.84 18.54 5.47
N TYR A 607 -7.47 17.46 5.98
CA TYR A 607 -6.74 16.37 6.62
C TYR A 607 -5.65 15.86 5.68
N VAL A 608 -5.95 15.37 4.47
CA VAL A 608 -4.89 14.84 3.58
C VAL A 608 -4.04 15.90 2.85
N LYS A 609 -4.02 17.16 3.33
CA LYS A 609 -3.23 18.28 2.77
C LYS A 609 -3.48 18.56 1.28
N ARG A 610 -4.69 18.28 0.80
CA ARG A 610 -5.15 18.52 -0.59
C ARG A 610 -5.71 19.93 -0.75
N TYR A 611 -4.89 20.93 -0.43
CA TYR A 611 -5.29 22.34 -0.36
C TYR A 611 -5.86 22.91 -1.67
N PHE A 612 -5.38 22.43 -2.83
CA PHE A 612 -5.97 22.80 -4.12
C PHE A 612 -7.47 22.44 -4.18
N TYR A 613 -7.82 21.20 -3.86
CA TYR A 613 -9.21 20.75 -3.85
C TYR A 613 -10.00 21.38 -2.72
N GLU A 614 -9.40 21.55 -1.55
CA GLU A 614 -10.01 22.26 -0.42
C GLU A 614 -10.51 23.65 -0.84
N ASN A 615 -9.68 24.42 -1.55
CA ASN A 615 -10.05 25.75 -2.05
C ASN A 615 -11.20 25.66 -3.06
N VAL A 616 -11.16 24.70 -3.99
CA VAL A 616 -12.26 24.46 -4.93
C VAL A 616 -13.58 24.14 -4.22
N TYR A 617 -13.55 23.42 -3.10
CA TYR A 617 -14.76 23.11 -2.33
C TYR A 617 -15.26 24.33 -1.54
N LYS A 618 -14.36 25.14 -0.97
CA LYS A 618 -14.71 26.41 -0.30
C LYS A 618 -15.37 27.40 -1.25
N GLU A 619 -14.85 27.54 -2.47
CA GLU A 619 -15.45 28.37 -3.52
C GLU A 619 -16.86 27.92 -3.91
N LYS A 620 -17.16 26.61 -3.84
CA LYS A 620 -18.49 26.06 -4.15
C LYS A 620 -19.48 26.17 -2.99
N LEU A 621 -18.95 26.30 -1.77
CA LEU A 621 -19.75 26.48 -0.55
C LEU A 621 -20.13 27.95 -0.33
N SER A 622 -19.29 28.86 -0.80
CA SER A 622 -19.52 30.32 -0.84
C SER A 622 -20.58 30.66 -1.89
#